data_AF-A0AB39RAG9-F1
#
_entry.id   AF-A0AB39RAG9-F1
#
_cell.length_a   1.000
_cell.length_b   1.000
_cell.length_c   1.000
_cell.angle_alpha   90.00
_cell.angle_beta   90.00
_cell.angle_gamma   90.00
#
_symmetry.space_group_name_H-M   'P 1'
#
loop_
_entity.id
_entity.type
_entity.pdbx_description
1 polymer ?
#
loop_
_entity_poly.entity_id
_entity_poly.type
_entity_poly.pdbx_seq_one_letter_code
_entity_poly.pdbx_strand_id
1 'polypeptide(L)'
;MSTRLASLVRDLRSGLDARTGHLRSWDGSRTPLAVTTEGWSVRGAVDAVARAALRATLHNSVRAPMRTELMPTSGGIDGITWYGQHDAHWIAHYDVYARVGLATYPGEAVERLGLWAELARTTGWWWPGEGLCVMAERPTEMHTEPQPNSDHGELRLHRDDGPAVRFADGAAVHVLHGAHVPSWVVTGPTVERIHAERNVEVRRTAIERIGWGVYIDQAGLQLVATADDPGNPGSELHLYDVPRELWGRPVRLLLAVNGSVEPDGRRRRYGLSVPAHFDDPVAAAGWSYGLSPEHYAQLVRRT
;
A
#
# COMPACT_ATOMS: atom_id res chain seq x y z
N MET A 1 -33.34 -3.11 -2.94
CA MET A 1 -32.53 -4.25 -3.47
C MET A 1 -31.16 -4.48 -2.81
N SER A 2 -30.35 -3.45 -2.60
CA SER A 2 -28.95 -3.56 -2.15
C SER A 2 -28.74 -4.36 -0.84
N THR A 3 -29.62 -4.17 0.15
CA THR A 3 -29.59 -4.89 1.43
C THR A 3 -29.84 -6.39 1.30
N ARG A 4 -30.69 -6.80 0.35
CA ARG A 4 -30.98 -8.21 0.09
C ARG A 4 -29.78 -8.92 -0.50
N LEU A 5 -29.11 -8.29 -1.46
CA LEU A 5 -27.88 -8.83 -2.04
C LEU A 5 -26.77 -8.96 -0.99
N ALA A 6 -26.62 -7.96 -0.11
CA ALA A 6 -25.68 -8.02 1.01
C ALA A 6 -25.95 -9.23 1.93
N SER A 7 -27.21 -9.52 2.25
CA SER A 7 -27.58 -10.73 3.00
C SER A 7 -27.25 -12.01 2.22
N LEU A 8 -27.59 -12.08 0.93
CA LEU A 8 -27.30 -13.28 0.11
C LEU A 8 -25.79 -13.60 0.05
N VAL A 9 -24.95 -12.58 -0.06
CA VAL A 9 -23.49 -12.76 -0.06
C VAL A 9 -22.99 -13.18 1.30
N ARG A 10 -23.51 -12.58 2.38
CA ARG A 10 -23.17 -12.99 3.74
C ARG A 10 -23.50 -14.47 3.96
N ASP A 11 -24.72 -14.88 3.62
CA ASP A 11 -25.20 -16.26 3.80
C ASP A 11 -24.36 -17.24 2.97
N LEU A 12 -24.04 -16.88 1.72
CA LEU A 12 -23.13 -17.66 0.87
C LEU A 12 -21.77 -17.83 1.55
N ARG A 13 -21.14 -16.74 1.99
CA ARG A 13 -19.81 -16.77 2.60
C ARG A 13 -19.80 -17.56 3.89
N SER A 14 -20.80 -17.38 4.75
CA SER A 14 -20.94 -18.17 5.98
C SER A 14 -21.09 -19.67 5.68
N GLY A 15 -21.86 -20.03 4.65
CA GLY A 15 -22.00 -21.42 4.21
C GLY A 15 -20.70 -22.03 3.66
N LEU A 16 -19.91 -21.24 2.91
CA LEU A 16 -18.60 -21.65 2.40
C LEU A 16 -17.57 -21.76 3.53
N ASP A 17 -17.51 -20.79 4.44
CA ASP A 17 -16.60 -20.76 5.59
C ASP A 17 -16.80 -21.98 6.51
N ALA A 18 -18.05 -22.41 6.69
CA ALA A 18 -18.36 -23.63 7.44
C ALA A 18 -17.74 -24.90 6.85
N ARG A 19 -17.34 -24.87 5.57
CA ARG A 19 -16.71 -26.00 4.86
C ARG A 19 -15.18 -25.87 4.71
N THR A 20 -14.63 -24.67 4.90
CA THR A 20 -13.17 -24.43 4.84
C THR A 20 -12.50 -24.58 6.20
N GLY A 21 -13.23 -24.35 7.31
CA GLY A 21 -12.77 -24.54 8.69
C GLY A 21 -11.93 -23.37 9.24
N HIS A 22 -11.66 -23.37 10.55
CA HIS A 22 -10.71 -22.44 11.19
C HIS A 22 -9.45 -23.18 11.62
N LEU A 23 -8.28 -22.64 11.32
CA LEU A 23 -7.00 -23.30 11.58
C LEU A 23 -5.96 -22.34 12.13
N ARG A 24 -4.91 -22.92 12.73
CA ARG A 24 -3.69 -22.20 13.12
C ARG A 24 -3.15 -21.44 11.92
N SER A 25 -3.00 -20.14 12.07
CA SER A 25 -2.49 -19.23 11.07
C SER A 25 -1.01 -19.49 10.82
N TRP A 26 -0.67 -19.67 9.55
CA TRP A 26 0.70 -19.66 9.07
C TRP A 26 1.20 -18.20 8.97
N ASP A 27 2.47 -17.94 9.32
CA ASP A 27 2.96 -16.59 9.63
C ASP A 27 3.61 -15.81 8.48
N GLY A 28 3.65 -16.34 7.25
CA GLY A 28 4.29 -15.66 6.12
C GLY A 28 5.69 -16.18 5.82
N SER A 29 6.50 -16.39 6.85
CA SER A 29 7.96 -16.36 6.75
C SER A 29 8.63 -17.57 6.10
N ARG A 30 7.88 -18.58 5.65
CA ARG A 30 8.41 -19.88 5.24
C ARG A 30 8.07 -20.21 3.79
N THR A 31 8.76 -21.18 3.20
CA THR A 31 8.37 -21.67 1.87
C THR A 31 7.19 -22.65 1.98
N PRO A 32 6.32 -22.75 0.96
CA PRO A 32 5.26 -23.76 0.94
C PRO A 32 5.77 -25.19 1.09
N LEU A 33 7.03 -25.47 0.76
CA LEU A 33 7.66 -26.77 0.99
C LEU A 33 7.89 -27.04 2.49
N ALA A 34 8.37 -26.04 3.24
CA ALA A 34 8.62 -26.15 4.69
C ALA A 34 7.35 -26.50 5.50
N VAL A 35 6.18 -26.12 4.98
CA VAL A 35 4.85 -26.47 5.54
C VAL A 35 4.70 -27.98 5.74
N THR A 36 5.11 -28.78 4.75
CA THR A 36 4.90 -30.24 4.77
C THR A 36 5.84 -30.97 5.75
N THR A 37 7.03 -30.42 6.00
CA THR A 37 8.06 -31.06 6.82
C THR A 37 7.95 -30.72 8.31
N GLU A 38 7.27 -29.62 8.66
CA GLU A 38 7.20 -29.09 10.03
C GLU A 38 5.82 -29.26 10.69
N GLY A 39 4.92 -30.06 10.09
CA GLY A 39 3.62 -30.38 10.67
C GLY A 39 2.55 -29.29 10.51
N TRP A 40 2.71 -28.36 9.56
CA TRP A 40 1.69 -27.36 9.25
C TRP A 40 0.56 -27.95 8.41
N SER A 41 -0.66 -27.41 8.55
CA SER A 41 -1.80 -27.87 7.76
C SER A 41 -1.72 -27.38 6.31
N VAL A 42 -2.02 -28.25 5.35
CA VAL A 42 -2.13 -27.91 3.91
C VAL A 42 -3.08 -26.73 3.69
N ARG A 43 -4.19 -26.68 4.44
CA ARG A 43 -5.14 -25.57 4.44
C ARG A 43 -4.50 -24.24 4.86
N GLY A 44 -3.66 -24.25 5.89
CA GLY A 44 -2.91 -23.06 6.33
C GLY A 44 -1.96 -22.53 5.25
N ALA A 45 -1.32 -23.42 4.49
CA ALA A 45 -0.49 -23.02 3.35
C ALA A 45 -1.30 -22.45 2.18
N VAL A 46 -2.47 -23.03 1.88
CA VAL A 46 -3.38 -22.47 0.87
C VAL A 46 -3.89 -21.10 1.30
N ASP A 47 -4.24 -20.93 2.57
CA ASP A 47 -4.68 -19.63 3.10
C ASP A 47 -3.60 -18.57 2.97
N ALA A 48 -2.35 -18.94 3.21
CA ALA A 48 -1.23 -18.06 3.03
C ALA A 48 -0.98 -17.66 1.56
N VAL A 49 -0.71 -18.66 0.71
CA VAL A 49 -0.26 -18.47 -0.67
C VAL A 49 -1.37 -17.94 -1.56
N ALA A 50 -2.62 -18.31 -1.31
CA ALA A 50 -3.75 -17.84 -2.10
C ALA A 50 -4.50 -16.71 -1.38
N ARG A 51 -5.11 -16.99 -0.23
CA ARG A 51 -6.05 -16.03 0.38
C ARG A 51 -5.35 -14.76 0.86
N ALA A 52 -4.26 -14.87 1.61
CA ALA A 52 -3.55 -13.73 2.17
C ALA A 52 -2.84 -12.94 1.05
N ALA A 53 -2.09 -13.62 0.18
CA ALA A 53 -1.39 -12.98 -0.93
C ALA A 53 -2.32 -12.26 -1.92
N LEU A 54 -3.44 -12.91 -2.33
CA LEU A 54 -4.42 -12.28 -3.22
C LEU A 54 -5.14 -11.12 -2.52
N ARG A 55 -5.43 -11.22 -1.22
CA ARG A 55 -6.03 -10.12 -0.47
C ARG A 55 -5.07 -8.94 -0.38
N ALA A 56 -3.79 -9.19 -0.08
CA ALA A 56 -2.77 -8.16 -0.05
C ALA A 56 -2.68 -7.45 -1.41
N THR A 57 -2.58 -8.21 -2.50
CA THR A 57 -2.48 -7.64 -3.85
C THR A 57 -3.76 -6.92 -4.28
N LEU A 58 -4.87 -7.64 -4.41
CA LEU A 58 -6.07 -7.14 -5.07
C LEU A 58 -6.89 -6.19 -4.19
N HIS A 59 -6.97 -6.48 -2.89
CA HIS A 59 -7.79 -5.69 -1.97
C HIS A 59 -7.02 -4.52 -1.35
N ASN A 60 -5.81 -4.76 -0.85
CA ASN A 60 -5.06 -3.72 -0.16
C ASN A 60 -4.29 -2.84 -1.15
N SER A 61 -3.57 -3.44 -2.11
CA SER A 61 -2.62 -2.71 -2.94
C SER A 61 -3.19 -2.20 -4.27
N VAL A 62 -4.23 -2.82 -4.82
CA VAL A 62 -4.88 -2.39 -6.07
C VAL A 62 -6.17 -1.61 -5.82
N ARG A 63 -7.13 -2.20 -5.09
CA ARG A 63 -8.45 -1.57 -4.87
C ARG A 63 -8.36 -0.27 -4.08
N ALA A 64 -7.53 -0.21 -3.03
CA ALA A 64 -7.54 0.95 -2.14
C ALA A 64 -7.10 2.26 -2.83
N PRO A 65 -5.98 2.31 -3.58
CA PRO A 65 -5.59 3.50 -4.34
C PRO A 65 -6.64 3.94 -5.35
N MET A 66 -7.23 2.98 -6.09
CA MET A 66 -8.27 3.29 -7.09
C MET A 66 -9.53 3.86 -6.45
N ARG A 67 -9.95 3.32 -5.30
CA ARG A 67 -11.09 3.85 -4.55
C ARG A 67 -10.83 5.28 -4.05
N THR A 68 -9.62 5.58 -3.58
CA THR A 68 -9.26 6.93 -3.11
C THR A 68 -9.38 7.96 -4.22
N GLU A 69 -8.90 7.66 -5.42
CA GLU A 69 -8.94 8.58 -6.57
C GLU A 69 -10.35 8.72 -7.16
N LEU A 70 -11.00 7.57 -7.43
CA LEU A 70 -12.20 7.54 -8.27
C LEU A 70 -13.50 7.66 -7.47
N MET A 71 -13.44 7.44 -6.15
CA MET A 71 -14.62 7.44 -5.27
C MET A 71 -14.37 8.27 -4.00
N PRO A 72 -14.06 9.57 -4.14
CA PRO A 72 -13.84 10.42 -2.99
C PRO A 72 -15.07 10.45 -2.09
N THR A 73 -14.86 10.40 -0.77
CA THR A 73 -15.92 10.36 0.25
C THR A 73 -16.73 11.66 0.36
N SER A 74 -16.43 12.65 -0.48
CA SER A 74 -17.09 13.95 -0.55
C SER A 74 -18.29 13.88 -1.48
N GLY A 75 -19.45 13.51 -0.94
CA GLY A 75 -20.70 13.35 -1.68
C GLY A 75 -21.50 12.19 -1.11
N GLY A 76 -22.84 12.29 -1.14
CA GLY A 76 -23.69 11.17 -0.73
C GLY A 76 -23.38 9.95 -1.59
N ILE A 77 -22.94 8.86 -0.97
CA ILE A 77 -22.82 7.58 -1.67
C ILE A 77 -24.24 7.01 -1.73
N ASP A 78 -24.91 7.17 -2.89
CA ASP A 78 -26.22 6.57 -3.12
C ASP A 78 -26.04 5.05 -3.33
N GLY A 79 -25.90 4.30 -2.23
CA GLY A 79 -26.00 2.84 -2.19
C GLY A 79 -24.73 2.06 -1.86
N ILE A 80 -24.86 0.72 -1.77
CA ILE A 80 -23.74 -0.19 -1.53
C ILE A 80 -22.98 -0.39 -2.85
N THR A 81 -21.74 0.07 -2.87
CA THR A 81 -20.77 -0.19 -3.95
C THR A 81 -20.23 -1.62 -3.85
N TRP A 82 -20.26 -2.35 -4.96
CA TRP A 82 -19.66 -3.68 -5.08
C TRP A 82 -18.39 -3.64 -5.93
N TYR A 83 -17.43 -4.52 -5.63
CA TYR A 83 -16.05 -4.32 -6.07
C TYR A 83 -15.65 -5.15 -7.30
N GLY A 84 -16.58 -5.94 -7.86
CA GLY A 84 -16.42 -6.80 -9.05
C GLY A 84 -15.04 -7.43 -9.16
N GLN A 85 -14.18 -7.04 -10.11
CA GLN A 85 -12.85 -7.66 -10.27
C GLN A 85 -12.00 -7.67 -8.99
N HIS A 86 -12.17 -6.71 -8.09
CA HIS A 86 -11.42 -6.62 -6.84
C HIS A 86 -11.91 -7.61 -5.76
N ASP A 87 -13.08 -8.22 -5.97
CA ASP A 87 -13.61 -9.31 -5.15
C ASP A 87 -12.99 -10.68 -5.48
N ALA A 88 -12.20 -10.76 -6.56
CA ALA A 88 -11.54 -12.01 -6.96
C ALA A 88 -10.71 -12.67 -5.85
N HIS A 89 -10.14 -11.90 -4.91
CA HIS A 89 -9.34 -12.45 -3.81
C HIS A 89 -10.11 -13.41 -2.90
N TRP A 90 -11.38 -13.11 -2.56
CA TRP A 90 -12.17 -13.99 -1.69
C TRP A 90 -12.83 -15.10 -2.50
N ILE A 91 -13.18 -14.85 -3.76
CA ILE A 91 -13.73 -15.87 -4.66
C ILE A 91 -12.69 -16.97 -4.90
N ALA A 92 -11.47 -16.57 -5.24
CA ALA A 92 -10.36 -17.48 -5.51
C ALA A 92 -10.01 -18.36 -4.30
N HIS A 93 -10.14 -17.84 -3.07
CA HIS A 93 -9.94 -18.64 -1.86
C HIS A 93 -10.85 -19.88 -1.85
N TYR A 94 -12.15 -19.71 -2.10
CA TYR A 94 -13.09 -20.83 -2.11
C TYR A 94 -12.91 -21.73 -3.34
N ASP A 95 -12.63 -21.15 -4.51
CA ASP A 95 -12.37 -21.90 -5.75
C ASP A 95 -11.12 -22.79 -5.64
N VAL A 96 -10.02 -22.27 -5.08
CA VAL A 96 -8.79 -23.05 -4.85
C VAL A 96 -9.07 -24.20 -3.88
N TYR A 97 -9.76 -23.95 -2.76
CA TYR A 97 -10.13 -25.00 -1.80
C TYR A 97 -10.92 -26.15 -2.45
N ALA A 98 -11.85 -25.84 -3.35
CA ALA A 98 -12.59 -26.86 -4.10
C ALA A 98 -11.69 -27.62 -5.08
N ARG A 99 -10.88 -26.91 -5.86
CA ARG A 99 -9.99 -27.50 -6.88
C ARG A 99 -8.93 -28.42 -6.30
N VAL A 100 -8.41 -28.10 -5.12
CA VAL A 100 -7.40 -28.92 -4.44
C VAL A 100 -8.01 -29.98 -3.50
N GLY A 101 -9.34 -30.16 -3.53
CA GLY A 101 -10.02 -31.19 -2.73
C GLY A 101 -10.07 -30.91 -1.23
N LEU A 102 -9.82 -29.67 -0.79
CA LEU A 102 -9.90 -29.28 0.62
C LEU A 102 -11.32 -28.91 1.06
N ALA A 103 -12.25 -28.64 0.14
CA ALA A 103 -13.65 -28.43 0.48
C ALA A 103 -14.57 -28.90 -0.63
N THR A 104 -15.75 -29.40 -0.25
CA THR A 104 -16.84 -29.67 -1.18
C THR A 104 -18.02 -28.81 -0.78
N TYR A 105 -18.58 -28.07 -1.74
CA TYR A 105 -19.71 -27.17 -1.50
C TYR A 105 -21.00 -27.74 -2.11
N PRO A 106 -22.18 -27.43 -1.52
CA PRO A 106 -23.47 -27.75 -2.13
C PRO A 106 -23.61 -27.13 -3.52
N GLY A 107 -24.37 -27.76 -4.42
CA GLY A 107 -24.54 -27.31 -5.81
C GLY A 107 -24.99 -25.85 -5.93
N GLU A 108 -25.94 -25.41 -5.11
CA GLU A 108 -26.39 -24.00 -5.09
C GLU A 108 -25.25 -23.04 -4.70
N ALA A 109 -24.39 -23.42 -3.76
CA ALA A 109 -23.26 -22.59 -3.36
C ALA A 109 -22.20 -22.52 -4.46
N VAL A 110 -21.97 -23.62 -5.19
CA VAL A 110 -21.08 -23.65 -6.37
C VAL A 110 -21.61 -22.74 -7.47
N GLU A 111 -22.91 -22.82 -7.79
CA GLU A 111 -23.56 -21.97 -8.79
C GLU A 111 -23.42 -20.49 -8.42
N ARG A 112 -23.78 -20.13 -7.18
CA ARG A 112 -23.66 -18.76 -6.68
C ARG A 112 -22.22 -18.24 -6.69
N LEU A 113 -21.25 -19.06 -6.23
CA LEU A 113 -19.83 -18.70 -6.30
C LEU A 113 -19.39 -18.50 -7.76
N GLY A 114 -19.91 -19.31 -8.68
CA GLY A 114 -19.71 -19.18 -10.12
C GLY A 114 -20.16 -17.83 -10.67
N LEU A 115 -21.35 -17.35 -10.26
CA LEU A 115 -21.87 -16.02 -10.62
C LEU A 115 -20.96 -14.89 -10.11
N TRP A 116 -20.47 -15.00 -8.88
CA TRP A 116 -19.49 -14.03 -8.35
C TRP A 116 -18.18 -14.05 -9.13
N ALA A 117 -17.71 -15.24 -9.49
CA ALA A 117 -16.51 -15.40 -10.30
C ALA A 117 -16.68 -14.83 -11.71
N GLU A 118 -17.87 -14.95 -12.30
CA GLU A 118 -18.20 -14.33 -13.58
C GLU A 118 -18.19 -12.80 -13.48
N LEU A 119 -18.87 -12.22 -12.48
CA LEU A 119 -18.83 -10.77 -12.22
C LEU A 119 -17.39 -10.27 -12.08
N ALA A 120 -16.55 -10.95 -11.29
CA ALA A 120 -15.16 -10.55 -11.12
C ALA A 120 -14.32 -10.63 -12.41
N ARG A 121 -14.69 -11.49 -13.37
CA ARG A 121 -14.00 -11.58 -14.66
C ARG A 121 -14.49 -10.54 -15.67
N THR A 122 -15.74 -10.12 -15.58
CA THR A 122 -16.38 -9.31 -16.63
C THR A 122 -16.60 -7.85 -16.25
N THR A 123 -16.52 -7.48 -14.97
CA THR A 123 -16.83 -6.09 -14.54
C THR A 123 -15.82 -5.51 -13.55
N GLY A 124 -15.69 -4.18 -13.58
CA GLY A 124 -15.04 -3.38 -12.56
C GLY A 124 -15.94 -3.22 -11.33
N TRP A 125 -16.18 -1.99 -10.88
CA TRP A 125 -17.18 -1.74 -9.84
C TRP A 125 -18.59 -1.83 -10.39
N TRP A 126 -19.56 -2.11 -9.53
CA TRP A 126 -20.96 -2.13 -9.92
C TRP A 126 -21.90 -1.72 -8.78
N TRP A 127 -23.08 -1.22 -9.17
CA TRP A 127 -24.09 -0.66 -8.28
C TRP A 127 -25.47 -1.24 -8.63
N PRO A 128 -26.00 -2.15 -7.78
CA PRO A 128 -27.33 -2.70 -7.96
C PRO A 128 -28.41 -1.73 -7.49
N GLY A 129 -29.30 -1.34 -8.40
CA GLY A 129 -30.53 -0.59 -8.15
C GLY A 129 -31.79 -1.40 -8.50
N GLU A 130 -32.97 -0.89 -8.19
CA GLU A 130 -34.22 -1.59 -8.51
C GLU A 130 -34.54 -1.51 -10.01
N GLY A 131 -34.48 -2.66 -10.70
CA GLY A 131 -34.70 -2.74 -12.16
C GLY A 131 -33.55 -2.22 -13.02
N LEU A 132 -32.48 -1.71 -12.41
CA LEU A 132 -31.31 -1.16 -13.09
C LEU A 132 -30.02 -1.56 -12.34
N CYS A 133 -28.99 -1.97 -13.08
CA CYS A 133 -27.66 -2.20 -12.54
C CYS A 133 -26.67 -1.35 -13.33
N VAL A 134 -25.85 -0.56 -12.63
CA VAL A 134 -24.75 0.18 -13.25
C VAL A 134 -23.48 -0.63 -13.09
N MET A 135 -22.75 -0.82 -14.18
CA MET A 135 -21.52 -1.61 -14.22
C MET A 135 -20.41 -0.76 -14.83
N ALA A 136 -19.27 -0.66 -14.15
CA ALA A 136 -18.08 -0.01 -14.66
C ALA A 136 -17.25 -0.99 -15.48
N GLU A 137 -16.69 -0.51 -16.58
CA GLU A 137 -15.69 -1.22 -17.35
C GLU A 137 -14.42 -1.48 -16.52
N ARG A 138 -13.65 -2.49 -16.93
CA ARG A 138 -12.37 -2.81 -16.30
C ARG A 138 -11.27 -1.85 -16.79
N PRO A 139 -10.20 -1.64 -16.01
CA PRO A 139 -9.03 -0.93 -16.49
C PRO A 139 -8.47 -1.55 -17.77
N THR A 140 -8.03 -0.70 -18.70
CA THR A 140 -7.35 -1.09 -19.95
C THR A 140 -5.85 -1.30 -19.75
N GLU A 141 -5.26 -0.59 -18.79
CA GLU A 141 -3.85 -0.74 -18.38
C GLU A 141 -3.76 -0.86 -16.86
N MET A 142 -2.86 -1.72 -16.39
CA MET A 142 -2.49 -1.81 -14.99
C MET A 142 -1.00 -2.14 -14.87
N HIS A 143 -0.28 -1.31 -14.12
CA HIS A 143 1.15 -1.44 -13.87
C HIS A 143 1.40 -1.71 -12.39
N THR A 144 2.24 -2.70 -12.13
CA THR A 144 2.52 -3.20 -10.79
C THR A 144 4.00 -3.47 -10.62
N GLU A 145 4.44 -3.49 -9.37
CA GLU A 145 5.75 -4.01 -8.98
C GLU A 145 5.58 -5.03 -7.84
N PRO A 146 6.60 -5.88 -7.58
CA PRO A 146 6.63 -6.71 -6.40
C PRO A 146 6.53 -5.87 -5.12
N GLN A 147 5.72 -6.31 -4.18
CA GLN A 147 5.65 -5.69 -2.87
C GLN A 147 6.93 -6.03 -2.08
N PRO A 148 7.64 -5.03 -1.51
CA PRO A 148 8.80 -5.31 -0.68
C PRO A 148 8.45 -6.16 0.52
N ASN A 149 9.36 -7.05 0.92
CA ASN A 149 9.20 -7.97 2.07
C ASN A 149 7.93 -8.84 1.97
N SER A 150 7.57 -9.26 0.77
CA SER A 150 6.42 -10.12 0.51
C SER A 150 6.87 -11.57 0.36
N ASP A 151 6.20 -12.50 1.02
CA ASP A 151 6.61 -13.91 1.05
C ASP A 151 6.08 -14.71 -0.16
N HIS A 152 5.10 -14.18 -0.89
CA HIS A 152 4.32 -14.93 -1.87
C HIS A 152 4.14 -14.22 -3.21
N GLY A 153 5.02 -13.27 -3.51
CA GLY A 153 4.98 -12.53 -4.76
C GLY A 153 3.77 -11.60 -4.84
N GLU A 154 3.32 -11.08 -3.70
CA GLU A 154 2.33 -10.02 -3.64
C GLU A 154 2.77 -8.83 -4.49
N LEU A 155 1.79 -8.21 -5.15
CA LEU A 155 2.03 -7.07 -6.03
C LEU A 155 1.41 -5.80 -5.46
N ARG A 156 1.99 -4.66 -5.79
CA ARG A 156 1.40 -3.34 -5.56
C ARG A 156 1.37 -2.51 -6.82
N LEU A 157 0.41 -1.59 -6.92
CA LEU A 157 0.35 -0.63 -8.02
C LEU A 157 1.58 0.27 -8.01
N HIS A 158 2.19 0.45 -9.18
CA HIS A 158 3.32 1.33 -9.35
C HIS A 158 3.53 1.64 -10.82
N ARG A 159 3.81 2.92 -11.13
CA ARG A 159 4.40 3.32 -12.40
C ARG A 159 5.15 4.63 -12.24
N ASP A 160 6.40 4.63 -12.68
CA ASP A 160 7.26 5.82 -12.57
C ASP A 160 6.99 6.88 -13.63
N ASP A 161 6.48 6.55 -14.81
CA ASP A 161 6.44 7.48 -15.95
C ASP A 161 5.02 7.83 -16.41
N GLY A 162 4.00 7.46 -15.63
CA GLY A 162 2.61 7.71 -15.97
C GLY A 162 1.63 7.15 -14.93
N PRO A 163 0.34 7.06 -15.27
CA PRO A 163 -0.65 6.44 -14.41
C PRO A 163 -0.43 4.93 -14.30
N ALA A 164 -0.50 4.42 -13.07
CA ALA A 164 -0.43 3.00 -12.80
C ALA A 164 -1.69 2.26 -13.27
N VAL A 165 -2.82 2.97 -13.42
CA VAL A 165 -4.08 2.41 -13.92
C VAL A 165 -4.69 3.38 -14.94
N ARG A 166 -5.18 2.86 -16.07
CA ARG A 166 -5.99 3.61 -17.05
C ARG A 166 -7.29 2.89 -17.36
N PHE A 167 -8.33 3.67 -17.63
CA PHE A 167 -9.62 3.21 -18.11
C PHE A 167 -9.87 3.70 -19.54
N ALA A 168 -10.78 3.03 -20.25
CA ALA A 168 -11.10 3.34 -21.64
C ALA A 168 -11.70 4.75 -21.86
N ASP A 169 -12.34 5.30 -20.83
CA ASP A 169 -12.92 6.65 -20.81
C ASP A 169 -11.89 7.75 -20.51
N GLY A 170 -10.62 7.38 -20.31
CA GLY A 170 -9.53 8.29 -19.98
C GLY A 170 -9.31 8.53 -18.48
N ALA A 171 -10.15 7.97 -17.60
CA ALA A 171 -9.89 8.01 -16.16
C ALA A 171 -8.56 7.30 -15.84
N ALA A 172 -7.80 7.84 -14.90
CA ALA A 172 -6.46 7.37 -14.61
C ALA A 172 -6.10 7.52 -13.13
N VAL A 173 -5.33 6.56 -12.60
CA VAL A 173 -4.87 6.57 -11.21
C VAL A 173 -3.34 6.54 -11.21
N HIS A 174 -2.73 7.52 -10.53
CA HIS A 174 -1.28 7.61 -10.40
C HIS A 174 -0.86 7.03 -9.05
N VAL A 175 0.10 6.10 -9.07
CA VAL A 175 0.57 5.40 -7.89
C VAL A 175 2.08 5.21 -7.99
N LEU A 176 2.80 5.62 -6.95
CA LEU A 176 4.24 5.41 -6.80
C LEU A 176 4.47 4.51 -5.59
N HIS A 177 5.11 3.34 -5.80
CA HIS A 177 5.41 2.39 -4.74
C HIS A 177 4.21 2.01 -3.84
N GLY A 178 3.01 1.87 -4.43
CA GLY A 178 1.76 1.61 -3.72
C GLY A 178 1.09 2.86 -3.11
N ALA A 179 1.77 4.01 -3.06
CA ALA A 179 1.21 5.27 -2.59
C ALA A 179 0.45 5.98 -3.72
N HIS A 180 -0.85 6.19 -3.51
CA HIS A 180 -1.66 7.05 -4.38
C HIS A 180 -1.12 8.49 -4.33
N VAL A 181 -0.92 9.08 -5.51
CA VAL A 181 -0.45 10.46 -5.65
C VAL A 181 -1.22 11.18 -6.75
N PRO A 182 -1.36 12.51 -6.69
CA PRO A 182 -1.84 13.30 -7.82
C PRO A 182 -0.90 13.17 -9.03
N SER A 183 -1.44 13.35 -10.24
CA SER A 183 -0.67 13.24 -11.49
C SER A 183 0.56 14.14 -11.55
N TRP A 184 0.48 15.36 -10.97
CA TRP A 184 1.57 16.32 -10.97
C TRP A 184 2.83 15.80 -10.29
N VAL A 185 2.69 14.89 -9.32
CA VAL A 185 3.83 14.24 -8.65
C VAL A 185 4.62 13.43 -9.65
N VAL A 186 3.94 12.75 -10.57
CA VAL A 186 4.58 11.91 -11.60
C VAL A 186 5.09 12.76 -12.76
N THR A 187 4.24 13.64 -13.32
CA THR A 187 4.53 14.29 -14.60
C THR A 187 5.46 15.50 -14.50
N GLY A 188 5.56 16.13 -13.33
CA GLY A 188 6.35 17.36 -13.18
C GLY A 188 6.20 17.98 -11.79
N PRO A 189 6.78 17.36 -10.75
CA PRO A 189 6.82 17.92 -9.41
C PRO A 189 7.74 19.16 -9.36
N THR A 190 7.30 20.20 -8.67
CA THR A 190 8.08 21.42 -8.40
C THR A 190 7.98 21.76 -6.92
N VAL A 191 8.93 22.56 -6.41
CA VAL A 191 8.93 23.00 -5.01
C VAL A 191 7.64 23.75 -4.65
N GLU A 192 7.15 24.61 -5.55
CA GLU A 192 5.93 25.38 -5.34
C GLU A 192 4.70 24.47 -5.20
N ARG A 193 4.59 23.43 -6.05
CA ARG A 193 3.51 22.44 -5.95
C ARG A 193 3.62 21.60 -4.68
N ILE A 194 4.84 21.25 -4.28
CA ILE A 194 5.10 20.54 -3.03
C ILE A 194 4.61 21.38 -1.84
N HIS A 195 4.89 22.69 -1.79
CA HIS A 195 4.46 23.54 -0.67
C HIS A 195 2.94 23.81 -0.68
N ALA A 196 2.31 23.85 -1.86
CA ALA A 196 0.87 23.98 -1.96
C ALA A 196 0.10 22.72 -1.53
N GLU A 197 0.73 21.54 -1.60
CA GLU A 197 0.12 20.27 -1.23
C GLU A 197 -0.04 20.14 0.28
N ARG A 198 -1.24 19.79 0.73
CA ARG A 198 -1.58 19.67 2.16
C ARG A 198 -1.22 18.30 2.72
N ASN A 199 -1.32 17.25 1.91
CA ASN A 199 -1.03 15.89 2.34
C ASN A 199 0.49 15.69 2.48
N VAL A 200 0.93 15.41 3.70
CA VAL A 200 2.35 15.22 4.05
C VAL A 200 2.98 14.08 3.24
N GLU A 201 2.27 12.97 3.03
CA GLU A 201 2.78 11.82 2.29
C GLU A 201 2.96 12.14 0.81
N VAL A 202 2.02 12.88 0.20
CA VAL A 202 2.15 13.33 -1.19
C VAL A 202 3.33 14.28 -1.35
N ARG A 203 3.51 15.23 -0.41
CA ARG A 203 4.70 16.11 -0.39
C ARG A 203 5.98 15.30 -0.34
N ARG A 204 6.05 14.33 0.57
CA ARG A 204 7.21 13.46 0.74
C ARG A 204 7.53 12.70 -0.54
N THR A 205 6.54 12.05 -1.15
CA THR A 205 6.74 11.31 -2.41
C THR A 205 7.21 12.23 -3.55
N ALA A 206 6.66 13.45 -3.64
CA ALA A 206 7.11 14.43 -4.61
C ALA A 206 8.55 14.91 -4.37
N ILE A 207 8.96 15.12 -3.11
CA ILE A 207 10.34 15.47 -2.74
C ILE A 207 11.29 14.32 -3.10
N GLU A 208 10.93 13.08 -2.74
CA GLU A 208 11.74 11.90 -3.06
C GLU A 208 11.95 11.75 -4.57
N ARG A 209 10.95 12.14 -5.36
CA ARG A 209 10.99 12.08 -6.82
C ARG A 209 11.88 13.13 -7.48
N ILE A 210 11.85 14.39 -7.02
CA ILE A 210 12.84 15.40 -7.48
C ILE A 210 14.22 15.19 -6.85
N GLY A 211 14.27 14.45 -5.75
CA GLY A 211 15.46 14.22 -4.94
C GLY A 211 15.64 15.27 -3.86
N TRP A 212 16.03 14.82 -2.66
CA TRP A 212 16.25 15.70 -1.50
C TRP A 212 17.24 16.83 -1.76
N GLY A 213 18.32 16.59 -2.51
CA GLY A 213 19.30 17.63 -2.83
C GLY A 213 18.71 18.77 -3.65
N VAL A 214 17.93 18.46 -4.69
CA VAL A 214 17.24 19.44 -5.53
C VAL A 214 16.22 20.22 -4.70
N TYR A 215 15.43 19.51 -3.88
CA TYR A 215 14.45 20.15 -3.01
C TYR A 215 15.10 21.11 -2.00
N ILE A 216 16.15 20.68 -1.30
CA ILE A 216 16.85 21.49 -0.28
C ILE A 216 17.38 22.79 -0.89
N ASP A 217 18.05 22.70 -2.03
CA ASP A 217 18.61 23.84 -2.75
C ASP A 217 17.51 24.81 -3.21
N GLN A 218 16.51 24.31 -3.95
CA GLN A 218 15.46 25.16 -4.52
C GLN A 218 14.49 25.72 -3.47
N ALA A 219 14.25 25.00 -2.37
CA ALA A 219 13.41 25.48 -1.27
C ALA A 219 14.20 26.36 -0.27
N GLY A 220 15.51 26.56 -0.48
CA GLY A 220 16.33 27.46 0.33
C GLY A 220 16.55 26.99 1.77
N LEU A 221 16.55 25.68 2.02
CA LEU A 221 16.78 25.12 3.35
C LEU A 221 18.23 25.37 3.78
N GLN A 222 18.40 25.88 5.00
CA GLN A 222 19.74 26.23 5.51
C GLN A 222 20.29 25.08 6.34
N LEU A 223 21.51 24.63 6.02
CA LEU A 223 22.18 23.61 6.82
C LEU A 223 22.51 24.17 8.20
N VAL A 224 22.03 23.52 9.25
CA VAL A 224 22.33 23.88 10.64
C VAL A 224 23.53 23.11 11.14
N ALA A 225 23.52 21.79 10.99
CA ALA A 225 24.56 20.90 11.50
C ALA A 225 24.60 19.58 10.75
N THR A 226 25.75 18.92 10.80
CA THR A 226 25.96 17.55 10.33
C THR A 226 26.63 16.72 11.43
N ALA A 227 26.38 15.42 11.43
CA ALA A 227 27.03 14.46 12.32
C ALA A 227 27.05 13.07 11.68
N ASP A 228 27.99 12.22 12.06
CA ASP A 228 27.91 10.79 11.75
C ASP A 228 26.64 10.19 12.37
N ASP A 229 25.98 9.25 11.67
CA ASP A 229 24.82 8.52 12.20
C ASP A 229 25.28 7.31 13.03
N PRO A 230 25.16 7.34 14.37
CA PRO A 230 25.52 6.19 15.20
C PRO A 230 24.68 4.95 14.86
N GLY A 231 23.40 5.17 14.52
CA GLY A 231 22.49 4.11 14.12
C GLY A 231 22.76 3.51 12.74
N ASN A 232 23.58 4.17 11.92
CA ASN A 232 23.95 3.72 10.57
C ASN A 232 25.42 4.08 10.23
N PRO A 233 26.41 3.35 10.79
CA PRO A 233 27.82 3.67 10.62
C PRO A 233 28.23 3.82 9.15
N GLY A 234 28.99 4.89 8.86
CA GLY A 234 29.41 5.26 7.51
C GLY A 234 28.38 6.08 6.73
N SER A 235 27.31 6.54 7.39
CA SER A 235 26.34 7.51 6.85
C SER A 235 26.30 8.75 7.74
N GLU A 236 25.92 9.89 7.17
CA GLU A 236 25.80 11.16 7.88
C GLU A 236 24.33 11.56 8.07
N LEU A 237 24.07 12.25 9.18
CA LEU A 237 22.85 12.99 9.47
C LEU A 237 23.06 14.46 9.11
N HIS A 238 22.08 15.06 8.43
CA HIS A 238 22.11 16.47 8.07
C HIS A 238 20.84 17.13 8.60
N LEU A 239 21.00 18.20 9.36
CA LEU A 239 19.89 18.93 9.95
C LEU A 239 19.75 20.28 9.27
N TYR A 240 18.57 20.53 8.71
CA TYR A 240 18.25 21.74 7.99
C TYR A 240 17.18 22.56 8.70
N ASP A 241 17.36 23.87 8.71
CA ASP A 241 16.30 24.81 9.05
C ASP A 241 15.34 24.95 7.88
N VAL A 242 14.04 24.88 8.19
CA VAL A 242 12.96 24.98 7.21
C VAL A 242 12.30 26.34 7.38
N PRO A 243 12.33 27.22 6.35
CA PRO A 243 11.65 28.51 6.45
C PRO A 243 10.19 28.35 6.85
N ARG A 244 9.75 29.15 7.82
CA ARG A 244 8.43 29.01 8.46
C ARG A 244 7.29 29.11 7.46
N GLU A 245 7.48 29.89 6.41
CA GLU A 245 6.54 30.14 5.32
C GLU A 245 6.22 28.86 4.54
N LEU A 246 7.15 27.91 4.48
CA LEU A 246 6.98 26.70 3.67
C LEU A 246 6.02 25.70 4.32
N TRP A 247 6.19 25.46 5.63
CA TRP A 247 5.46 24.39 6.34
C TRP A 247 4.48 24.91 7.39
N GLY A 248 4.39 26.24 7.57
CA GLY A 248 3.41 26.90 8.45
C GLY A 248 3.67 26.73 9.94
N ARG A 249 4.75 26.06 10.33
CA ARG A 249 5.16 25.81 11.72
C ARG A 249 6.67 25.73 11.84
N PRO A 250 7.25 26.11 13.00
CA PRO A 250 8.69 25.99 13.21
C PRO A 250 9.08 24.51 13.32
N VAL A 251 9.86 24.05 12.36
CA VAL A 251 10.33 22.66 12.23
C VAL A 251 11.73 22.65 11.64
N ARG A 252 12.49 21.59 11.93
CA ARG A 252 13.70 21.25 11.18
C ARG A 252 13.46 19.99 10.36
N LEU A 253 14.24 19.87 9.29
CA LEU A 253 14.31 18.69 8.46
C LEU A 253 15.58 17.92 8.82
N LEU A 254 15.43 16.73 9.38
CA LEU A 254 16.52 15.78 9.54
C LEU A 254 16.57 14.88 8.30
N LEU A 255 17.61 15.03 7.49
CA LEU A 255 17.91 14.17 6.36
C LEU A 255 18.86 13.05 6.81
N ALA A 256 18.48 11.81 6.55
CA ALA A 256 19.25 10.63 6.95
C ALA A 256 19.19 9.55 5.86
N VAL A 257 20.09 8.57 5.96
CA VAL A 257 20.28 7.51 4.95
C VAL A 257 19.76 6.19 5.48
N ASN A 258 19.07 5.41 4.65
CA ASN A 258 18.60 4.09 5.05
C ASN A 258 19.75 3.13 5.35
N GLY A 259 19.59 2.37 6.43
CA GLY A 259 20.56 1.35 6.85
C GLY A 259 20.58 0.17 5.90
N SER A 260 19.39 -0.20 5.40
CA SER A 260 19.21 -1.24 4.40
C SER A 260 19.55 -0.72 3.01
N VAL A 261 20.25 -1.55 2.25
CA VAL A 261 20.54 -1.32 0.84
C VAL A 261 19.32 -1.79 0.03
N GLU A 262 18.87 -0.95 -0.90
CA GLU A 262 17.80 -1.32 -1.83
C GLU A 262 18.26 -2.44 -2.78
N PRO A 263 17.35 -3.17 -3.45
CA PRO A 263 17.73 -4.23 -4.39
C PRO A 263 18.68 -3.79 -5.52
N ASP A 264 18.67 -2.49 -5.87
CA ASP A 264 19.55 -1.88 -6.87
C ASP A 264 20.94 -1.48 -6.33
N GLY A 265 21.24 -1.77 -5.06
CA GLY A 265 22.50 -1.45 -4.41
C GLY A 265 22.60 -0.03 -3.86
N ARG A 266 21.59 0.83 -4.06
CA ARG A 266 21.59 2.21 -3.56
C ARG A 266 21.03 2.28 -2.15
N ARG A 267 21.39 3.34 -1.42
CA ARG A 267 20.72 3.72 -0.17
C ARG A 267 19.85 4.93 -0.40
N ARG A 268 18.58 4.84 0.00
CA ARG A 268 17.63 5.97 -0.08
C ARG A 268 17.91 6.96 1.04
N ARG A 269 17.70 8.25 0.74
CA ARG A 269 17.67 9.32 1.74
C ARG A 269 16.21 9.58 2.15
N TYR A 270 15.98 9.79 3.43
CA TYR A 270 14.68 10.14 3.99
C TYR A 270 14.78 11.41 4.82
N GLY A 271 13.75 12.25 4.72
CA GLY A 271 13.61 13.45 5.52
C GLY A 271 12.55 13.27 6.60
N LEU A 272 12.91 13.58 7.84
CA LEU A 272 12.04 13.53 9.00
C LEU A 272 11.79 14.96 9.51
N SER A 273 10.53 15.28 9.76
CA SER A 273 10.17 16.55 10.42
C SER A 273 10.43 16.41 11.93
N VAL A 274 11.31 17.24 12.48
CA VAL A 274 11.63 17.29 13.91
C VAL A 274 11.35 18.69 14.49
N PRO A 275 11.15 18.82 15.82
CA PRO A 275 11.02 20.10 16.49
C PRO A 275 12.16 21.08 16.20
N ALA A 276 11.84 22.38 16.07
CA ALA A 276 12.81 23.41 15.70
C ALA A 276 13.87 23.77 16.75
N HIS A 277 13.79 23.25 17.99
CA HIS A 277 14.83 23.47 19.01
C HIS A 277 16.03 22.51 18.87
N PHE A 278 15.87 21.47 18.05
CA PHE A 278 16.87 20.70 17.29
C PHE A 278 18.19 21.32 16.85
N ASP A 279 19.19 21.67 17.65
CA ASP A 279 20.53 22.08 17.11
C ASP A 279 21.50 20.93 16.77
N ASP A 280 21.31 19.75 17.35
CA ASP A 280 22.15 18.57 17.14
C ASP A 280 21.43 17.50 16.29
N PRO A 281 22.00 17.04 15.15
CA PRO A 281 21.42 15.98 14.33
C PRO A 281 21.25 14.65 15.07
N VAL A 282 22.14 14.29 15.99
CA VAL A 282 22.08 13.03 16.74
C VAL A 282 20.92 13.07 17.73
N ALA A 283 20.75 14.17 18.47
CA ALA A 283 19.60 14.40 19.33
C ALA A 283 18.27 14.39 18.54
N ALA A 284 18.23 15.03 17.38
CA ALA A 284 17.06 15.03 16.50
C ALA A 284 16.69 13.61 16.02
N ALA A 285 17.70 12.80 15.66
CA ALA A 285 17.50 11.42 15.26
C ALA A 285 16.97 10.59 16.43
N GLY A 286 17.59 10.68 17.61
CA GLY A 286 17.12 10.03 18.83
C GLY A 286 15.66 10.32 19.15
N TRP A 287 15.26 11.61 19.09
CA TRP A 287 13.86 12.02 19.29
C TRP A 287 12.90 11.32 18.32
N SER A 288 13.28 11.18 17.05
CA SER A 288 12.44 10.49 16.05
C SER A 288 12.20 9.01 16.35
N TYR A 289 13.07 8.38 17.15
CA TYR A 289 12.93 7.00 17.63
C TYR A 289 12.35 6.90 19.05
N GLY A 290 12.01 8.03 19.68
CA GLY A 290 11.61 8.05 21.10
C GLY A 290 12.75 7.72 22.06
N LEU A 291 14.00 7.96 21.65
CA LEU A 291 15.21 7.70 22.45
C LEU A 291 15.84 9.01 22.93
N SER A 292 16.57 8.93 24.04
CA SER A 292 17.46 10.04 24.44
C SER A 292 18.67 10.11 23.50
N PRO A 293 19.34 11.28 23.38
CA PRO A 293 20.54 11.40 22.57
C PRO A 293 21.64 10.41 22.99
N GLU A 294 21.82 10.17 24.29
CA GLU A 294 22.83 9.24 24.83
C GLU A 294 22.52 7.79 24.44
N HIS A 295 21.26 7.39 24.48
CA HIS A 295 20.83 6.06 24.06
C HIS A 295 20.95 5.88 22.54
N TYR A 296 20.60 6.89 21.76
CA TYR A 296 20.74 6.83 20.30
C TYR A 296 22.21 6.75 19.90
N ALA A 297 23.09 7.51 20.55
CA ALA A 297 24.54 7.49 20.30
C ALA A 297 25.20 6.13 20.59
N GLN A 298 24.58 5.30 21.41
CA GLN A 298 25.06 3.95 21.74
C GLN A 298 24.51 2.85 20.81
N LEU A 299 23.66 3.19 19.83
CA LEU A 299 23.17 2.20 18.88
C LEU A 299 24.33 1.63 18.06
N VAL A 300 24.58 0.34 18.20
CA VAL A 300 25.52 -0.40 17.34
C VAL A 300 24.69 -1.23 16.37
N ARG A 301 24.47 -0.65 15.18
CA ARG A 301 23.91 -1.28 13.97
C ARG A 301 22.48 -1.84 14.09
N ARG A 302 21.59 -1.41 13.19
CA ARG A 302 20.33 -2.11 12.92
C ARG A 302 20.61 -3.51 12.37
N THR A 303 20.01 -4.54 12.96
CA THR A 303 19.77 -5.83 12.29
C THR A 303 18.71 -5.66 11.22
#